data_AF-A0A494JAV3-F1
#
_entry.id   AF-A0A494JAV3-F1
#
_cell.length_a   1.000
_cell.length_b   1.000
_cell.length_c   1.000
_cell.angle_alpha   90.00
_cell.angle_beta   90.00
_cell.angle_gamma   90.00
#
_symmetry.space_group_name_H-M   'P 1'
#
loop_
_entity.id
_entity.type
_entity.pdbx_description
1 polymer ?
#
loop_
_entity_poly.entity_id
_entity_poly.type
_entity_poly.pdbx_seq_one_letter_code
_entity_poly.pdbx_strand_id
1 'polypeptide(L)'
;MAGLKNNIRKSKMNNIIITNQNKQKQANNAYNEIGFIAQALIPKIDLLKETNNPKRQLKKAVNDLLSELEKMTKEHRGKFETYGIIESKEGSKHDVLDVYNLTAKAYDELLDLPANEITSLMALNRRLKAEGVDYKEVLIDYIPVLK
;
A
#
# COMPACT_ATOMS: atom_id res chain seq x y z
N MET A 1 40.49 18.02 -23.92
CA MET A 1 40.26 16.91 -22.96
C MET A 1 39.43 17.28 -21.72
N ALA A 2 39.25 18.56 -21.35
CA ALA A 2 38.45 18.95 -20.16
C ALA A 2 36.93 18.75 -20.31
N GLY A 3 36.37 18.91 -21.52
CA GLY A 3 34.92 18.76 -21.78
C GLY A 3 34.39 17.32 -21.62
N LEU A 4 35.19 16.30 -21.97
CA LEU A 4 34.78 14.90 -21.87
C LEU A 4 34.64 14.44 -20.40
N LYS A 5 35.55 14.86 -19.52
CA LYS A 5 35.52 14.54 -18.08
C LYS A 5 34.30 15.16 -17.37
N ASN A 6 33.87 16.35 -17.80
CA ASN A 6 32.68 17.02 -17.25
C ASN A 6 31.38 16.32 -17.69
N ASN A 7 31.28 15.86 -18.94
CA ASN A 7 30.10 15.11 -19.40
C ASN A 7 29.96 13.75 -18.73
N ILE A 8 31.07 13.04 -18.48
CA ILE A 8 31.05 11.75 -17.74
C ILE A 8 30.62 11.96 -16.28
N ARG A 9 31.08 13.03 -15.62
CA ARG A 9 30.66 13.36 -14.24
C ARG A 9 29.18 13.73 -14.15
N LYS A 10 28.66 14.53 -15.08
CA LYS A 10 27.22 14.87 -15.15
C LYS A 10 26.35 13.64 -15.40
N SER A 11 26.75 12.78 -16.33
CA SER A 11 26.04 11.52 -16.62
C SER A 11 26.02 10.58 -15.40
N LYS A 12 27.14 10.42 -14.69
CA LYS A 12 27.19 9.63 -13.45
C LYS A 12 26.31 10.23 -12.34
N MET A 13 26.32 11.55 -12.15
CA MET A 13 25.44 12.22 -11.18
C MET A 13 23.96 12.03 -11.52
N ASN A 14 23.57 12.21 -12.79
CA ASN A 14 22.19 11.97 -13.22
C ASN A 14 21.76 10.51 -12.99
N ASN A 15 22.62 9.54 -13.29
CA ASN A 15 22.33 8.13 -13.03
C ASN A 15 22.19 7.84 -11.52
N ILE A 16 23.00 8.46 -10.66
CA ILE A 16 22.88 8.32 -9.20
C ILE A 16 21.57 8.94 -8.70
N ILE A 17 21.19 10.12 -9.20
CA ILE A 17 19.93 10.80 -8.84
C ILE A 17 18.72 9.95 -9.25
N ILE A 18 18.70 9.45 -10.49
CA ILE A 18 17.62 8.58 -11.00
C ILE A 18 17.54 7.29 -10.18
N THR A 19 18.69 6.68 -9.86
CA THR A 19 18.74 5.45 -9.04
C THR A 19 18.20 5.69 -7.63
N ASN A 20 18.55 6.82 -7.01
CA ASN A 20 18.08 7.18 -5.67
C ASN A 20 16.58 7.53 -5.66
N GLN A 21 16.08 8.23 -6.69
CA GLN A 21 14.65 8.51 -6.85
C GLN A 21 13.83 7.22 -7.02
N ASN A 22 14.33 6.25 -7.80
CA ASN A 22 13.68 4.96 -7.95
C ASN A 22 13.64 4.16 -6.64
N LYS A 23 14.73 4.15 -5.87
CA LYS A 23 14.77 3.51 -4.54
C LYS A 23 13.79 4.17 -3.57
N GLN A 24 13.72 5.50 -3.56
CA GLN A 24 12.79 6.22 -2.70
C GLN A 24 11.33 5.91 -3.07
N LYS A 25 11.01 5.84 -4.38
CA LYS A 25 9.68 5.46 -4.85
C LYS A 25 9.31 4.04 -4.40
N GLN A 26 10.24 3.09 -4.52
CA GLN A 26 10.03 1.72 -4.05
C GLN A 26 9.79 1.66 -2.54
N ALA A 27 10.58 2.39 -1.75
CA ALA A 27 10.41 2.47 -0.30
C ALA A 27 9.04 3.08 0.08
N ASN A 28 8.60 4.12 -0.61
CA ASN A 28 7.29 4.73 -0.37
C ASN A 28 6.14 3.78 -0.72
N ASN A 29 6.26 3.01 -1.80
CA ASN A 29 5.27 1.99 -2.16
C ASN A 29 5.19 0.91 -1.09
N ALA A 30 6.33 0.37 -0.65
CA ALA A 30 6.37 -0.62 0.42
C ALA A 30 5.78 -0.07 1.73
N TYR A 31 6.08 1.19 2.08
CA TYR A 31 5.48 1.85 3.25
C TYR A 31 3.95 1.92 3.13
N ASN A 32 3.42 2.28 1.96
CA ASN A 32 1.97 2.34 1.73
C ASN A 32 1.33 0.95 1.81
N GLU A 33 1.90 -0.05 1.16
CA GLU A 33 1.42 -1.44 1.19
C GLU A 33 1.37 -1.97 2.63
N ILE A 34 2.46 -1.80 3.38
CA ILE A 34 2.53 -2.22 4.79
C ILE A 34 1.53 -1.42 5.64
N GLY A 35 1.31 -0.14 5.36
CA GLY A 35 0.34 0.69 6.08
C GLY A 35 -1.11 0.17 5.95
N PHE A 36 -1.52 -0.19 4.74
CA PHE A 36 -2.85 -0.78 4.53
C PHE A 36 -2.97 -2.18 5.14
N ILE A 37 -1.93 -3.01 5.00
CA ILE A 37 -1.89 -4.34 5.64
C ILE A 37 -1.94 -4.21 7.16
N ALA A 38 -1.24 -3.23 7.74
CA ALA A 38 -1.22 -2.98 9.18
C ALA A 38 -2.63 -2.71 9.71
N GLN A 39 -3.39 -1.85 9.02
CA GLN A 39 -4.77 -1.56 9.37
C GLN A 39 -5.63 -2.83 9.42
N ALA A 40 -5.57 -3.64 8.36
CA ALA A 40 -6.37 -4.86 8.25
C ALA A 40 -5.94 -5.97 9.23
N LEU A 41 -4.66 -5.99 9.64
CA LEU A 41 -4.12 -6.97 10.58
C LEU A 41 -4.52 -6.71 12.04
N ILE A 42 -4.73 -5.46 12.44
CA ILE A 42 -5.11 -5.08 13.82
C ILE A 42 -6.29 -5.94 14.35
N PRO A 43 -7.46 -5.99 13.69
CA PRO A 43 -8.59 -6.78 14.20
C PRO A 43 -8.29 -8.29 14.22
N LYS A 44 -7.47 -8.80 13.29
CA LYS A 44 -7.06 -10.21 13.27
C LYS A 44 -6.12 -10.56 14.43
N ILE A 45 -5.22 -9.64 14.77
CA ILE A 45 -4.33 -9.77 15.92
C ILE A 45 -5.14 -9.74 17.23
N ASP A 46 -6.15 -8.89 17.33
CA ASP A 46 -7.02 -8.87 18.51
C ASP A 46 -7.80 -10.19 18.67
N LEU A 47 -8.37 -10.72 17.58
CA LEU A 47 -9.01 -12.04 17.59
C LEU A 47 -8.04 -13.17 17.96
N LEU A 48 -6.77 -13.08 17.53
CA LEU A 48 -5.76 -14.08 17.89
C LEU A 48 -5.52 -14.13 19.41
N LYS A 49 -5.69 -13.03 20.13
CA LYS A 49 -5.52 -12.97 21.60
C LYS A 49 -6.59 -13.74 22.35
N GLU A 50 -7.78 -13.90 21.75
CA GLU A 50 -8.90 -14.69 22.29
C GLU A 50 -8.65 -16.20 22.16
N THR A 51 -7.65 -16.60 21.37
CA THR A 51 -7.28 -18.01 21.24
C THR A 51 -6.42 -18.45 22.43
N ASN A 52 -6.64 -19.68 22.90
CA ASN A 52 -5.76 -20.34 23.87
C ASN A 52 -4.43 -20.84 23.24
N ASN A 53 -4.21 -20.57 21.96
CA ASN A 53 -3.07 -21.00 21.18
C ASN A 53 -2.35 -19.80 20.55
N PRO A 54 -1.64 -19.03 21.38
CA PRO A 54 -0.23 -18.80 21.11
C PRO A 54 0.63 -19.27 22.29
N LYS A 55 1.75 -19.97 22.01
CA LYS A 55 2.84 -20.14 23.00
C LYS A 55 3.19 -18.75 23.56
N ARG A 56 3.38 -18.60 24.88
CA ARG A 56 3.59 -17.32 25.61
C ARG A 56 4.44 -16.26 24.87
N GLN A 57 5.47 -16.68 24.13
CA GLN A 57 6.35 -15.83 23.34
C GLN A 57 5.66 -15.18 22.13
N LEU A 58 4.79 -15.90 21.44
CA LEU A 58 4.03 -15.37 20.31
C LEU A 58 3.04 -14.31 20.78
N LYS A 59 2.36 -14.52 21.91
CA LYS A 59 1.46 -13.50 22.50
C LYS A 59 2.20 -12.21 22.85
N LYS A 60 3.44 -12.29 23.36
CA LYS A 60 4.28 -11.12 23.61
C LYS A 60 4.64 -10.39 22.31
N ALA A 61 5.18 -11.10 21.32
CA ALA A 61 5.59 -10.52 20.05
C ALA A 61 4.42 -9.86 19.30
N VAL A 62 3.23 -10.47 19.38
CA VAL A 62 2.00 -9.95 18.77
C VAL A 62 1.53 -8.65 19.44
N ASN A 63 1.70 -8.51 20.76
CA ASN A 63 1.38 -7.26 21.45
C ASN A 63 2.33 -6.11 21.07
N ASP A 64 3.64 -6.40 21.00
CA ASP A 64 4.64 -5.42 20.58
C ASP A 64 4.37 -4.99 19.13
N LEU A 65 4.07 -5.96 18.25
CA LEU A 65 3.68 -5.71 16.87
C LEU A 65 2.42 -4.83 16.79
N LEU A 66 1.37 -5.16 17.54
CA LEU A 66 0.12 -4.38 17.52
C LEU A 66 0.35 -2.91 17.83
N SER A 67 1.13 -2.59 18.86
CA SER A 67 1.42 -1.21 19.23
C SER A 67 2.10 -0.44 18.09
N GLU A 68 3.02 -1.09 17.38
CA GLU A 68 3.69 -0.48 16.23
C GLU A 68 2.76 -0.36 15.01
N LEU A 69 1.90 -1.36 14.76
CA LEU A 69 0.90 -1.27 13.69
C LEU A 69 -0.08 -0.12 13.94
N GLU A 70 -0.56 0.07 15.17
CA GLU A 70 -1.46 1.18 15.51
C GLU A 70 -0.82 2.56 15.27
N LYS A 71 0.44 2.73 15.67
CA LYS A 71 1.20 3.97 15.42
C LYS A 71 1.38 4.18 13.92
N MET A 72 1.82 3.15 13.21
CA MET A 72 2.04 3.19 11.78
C MET A 72 0.76 3.54 11.02
N THR A 73 -0.38 2.94 11.40
CA THR A 73 -1.67 3.19 10.73
C THR A 73 -2.13 4.64 10.94
N LYS A 74 -1.93 5.20 12.15
CA LYS A 74 -2.21 6.61 12.44
C LYS A 74 -1.34 7.55 11.61
N GLU A 75 -0.02 7.29 11.57
CA GLU A 75 0.92 8.08 10.76
C GLU A 75 0.63 7.99 9.27
N HIS A 76 0.31 6.79 8.79
CA HIS A 76 -0.02 6.50 7.40
C HIS A 76 -1.28 7.28 7.01
N ARG A 77 -2.39 7.13 7.74
CA ARG A 77 -3.63 7.89 7.51
C ARG A 77 -3.40 9.41 7.55
N GLY A 78 -2.65 9.90 8.53
CA GLY A 78 -2.35 11.34 8.67
C GLY A 78 -1.62 11.93 7.45
N LYS A 79 -0.79 11.14 6.76
CA LYS A 79 -0.15 11.58 5.50
C LYS A 79 -1.15 11.76 4.34
N PHE A 80 -2.25 11.01 4.33
CA PHE A 80 -3.31 11.17 3.33
C PHE A 80 -4.23 12.34 3.68
N GLU A 81 -4.56 12.53 4.96
CA GLU A 81 -5.37 13.67 5.42
C GLU A 81 -4.71 15.03 5.11
N THR A 82 -3.38 15.10 5.16
CA THR A 82 -2.63 16.34 4.93
C THR A 82 -2.39 16.67 3.45
N TYR A 83 -2.65 15.72 2.54
CA TYR A 83 -2.35 15.88 1.11
C TYR A 83 -3.39 16.70 0.35
N GLY A 84 -4.66 16.67 0.79
CA GLY A 84 -5.76 17.43 0.19
C GLY A 84 -6.29 16.80 -1.11
N ILE A 85 -6.58 17.64 -2.11
CA ILE A 85 -7.22 17.23 -3.37
C ILE A 85 -6.17 16.96 -4.45
N ILE A 86 -6.28 15.82 -5.12
CA ILE A 86 -5.53 15.50 -6.34
C ILE A 86 -6.43 15.67 -7.56
N GLU A 87 -5.88 16.25 -8.63
CA GLU A 87 -6.57 16.43 -9.90
C GLU A 87 -6.04 15.41 -10.93
N SER A 88 -6.95 14.68 -11.55
CA SER A 88 -6.66 13.73 -12.61
C SER A 88 -6.25 14.47 -13.89
N LYS A 89 -5.61 13.77 -14.83
CA LYS A 89 -5.28 14.34 -16.15
C LYS A 89 -6.52 14.75 -16.96
N GLU A 90 -7.69 14.23 -16.58
CA GLU A 90 -8.99 14.47 -17.22
C GLU A 90 -9.80 15.57 -16.48
N GLY A 91 -9.22 16.21 -15.45
CA GLY A 91 -9.83 17.30 -14.68
C GLY A 91 -10.71 16.84 -13.52
N SER A 92 -10.78 15.54 -13.24
CA SER A 92 -11.51 15.00 -12.09
C SER A 92 -10.75 15.30 -10.80
N LYS A 93 -11.45 15.78 -9.77
CA LYS A 93 -10.86 16.08 -8.45
C LYS A 93 -11.22 14.99 -7.47
N HIS A 94 -10.22 14.41 -6.82
CA HIS A 94 -10.41 13.38 -5.81
C HIS A 94 -9.76 13.82 -4.50
N ASP A 95 -10.47 13.67 -3.39
CA ASP A 95 -9.86 13.79 -2.07
C ASP A 95 -8.92 12.59 -1.85
N VAL A 96 -7.67 12.86 -1.49
CA VAL A 96 -6.68 11.82 -1.21
C VAL A 96 -7.10 10.94 -0.03
N LEU A 97 -7.85 11.49 0.93
CA LEU A 97 -8.40 10.71 2.03
C LEU A 97 -9.44 9.69 1.55
N ASP A 98 -10.17 10.00 0.49
CA ASP A 98 -11.14 9.07 -0.04
C ASP A 98 -10.49 7.93 -0.83
N VAL A 99 -9.41 8.22 -1.55
CA VAL A 99 -8.55 7.18 -2.15
C VAL A 99 -7.97 6.28 -1.07
N TYR A 100 -7.55 6.85 0.06
CA TYR A 100 -7.11 6.09 1.23
C TYR A 100 -8.22 5.16 1.74
N ASN A 101 -9.42 5.69 1.98
CA ASN A 101 -10.54 4.92 2.53
C ASN A 101 -10.94 3.76 1.61
N LEU A 102 -11.01 4.01 0.30
CA LEU A 102 -11.33 2.98 -0.69
C LEU A 102 -10.26 1.88 -0.72
N THR A 103 -8.99 2.29 -0.72
CA THR A 103 -7.86 1.34 -0.76
C THR A 103 -7.83 0.52 0.52
N ALA A 104 -7.97 1.16 1.69
CA ALA A 104 -8.00 0.49 2.98
C ALA A 104 -9.14 -0.54 3.04
N LYS A 105 -10.34 -0.17 2.59
CA LYS A 105 -11.48 -1.09 2.50
C LYS A 105 -11.18 -2.30 1.62
N ALA A 106 -10.52 -2.12 0.47
CA ALA A 106 -10.15 -3.24 -0.39
C ALA A 106 -9.15 -4.20 0.28
N TYR A 107 -8.21 -3.70 1.10
CA TYR A 107 -7.32 -4.55 1.89
C TYR A 107 -8.05 -5.29 3.02
N ASP A 108 -8.99 -4.61 3.70
CA ASP A 108 -9.84 -5.23 4.71
C ASP A 108 -10.67 -6.37 4.09
N GLU A 109 -11.35 -6.11 2.97
CA GLU A 109 -12.12 -7.11 2.23
C GLU A 109 -11.25 -8.29 1.78
N LEU A 110 -10.04 -8.03 1.25
CA LEU A 110 -9.12 -9.09 0.82
C LEU A 110 -8.67 -10.00 1.97
N LEU A 111 -8.38 -9.42 3.14
CA LEU A 111 -7.86 -10.15 4.30
C LEU A 111 -8.97 -10.78 5.18
N ASP A 112 -10.23 -10.43 4.92
CA ASP A 112 -11.40 -11.11 5.47
C ASP A 112 -11.77 -12.39 4.70
N LEU A 113 -11.28 -12.56 3.47
CA LEU A 113 -11.55 -13.77 2.68
C LEU A 113 -10.93 -15.02 3.33
N PRO A 114 -11.65 -16.15 3.34
CA PRO A 114 -11.08 -17.45 3.66
C PRO A 114 -9.90 -17.82 2.74
N ALA A 115 -8.95 -18.63 3.25
CA ALA A 115 -7.73 -18.97 2.52
C ALA A 115 -7.98 -19.63 1.14
N ASN A 116 -9.03 -20.45 1.01
CA ASN A 116 -9.45 -21.07 -0.25
C ASN A 116 -9.99 -20.04 -1.25
N GLU A 117 -10.68 -19.01 -0.77
CA GLU A 117 -11.22 -17.93 -1.61
C GLU A 117 -10.09 -17.01 -2.09
N ILE A 118 -9.13 -16.67 -1.23
CA ILE A 118 -7.90 -15.97 -1.63
C ILE A 118 -7.17 -16.74 -2.74
N THR A 119 -7.03 -18.05 -2.57
CA THR A 119 -6.37 -18.90 -3.57
C THR A 119 -7.12 -18.89 -4.91
N SER A 120 -8.44 -18.95 -4.86
CA SER A 120 -9.31 -18.90 -6.05
C SER A 120 -9.24 -17.54 -6.75
N LEU A 121 -9.28 -16.45 -5.99
CA LEU A 121 -9.10 -15.08 -6.49
C LEU A 121 -7.76 -14.91 -7.19
N MET A 122 -6.68 -15.46 -6.61
CA MET A 122 -5.35 -15.41 -7.23
C MET A 122 -5.25 -16.26 -8.50
N ALA A 123 -5.95 -17.39 -8.57
CA ALA A 123 -6.06 -18.17 -9.80
C ALA A 123 -6.78 -17.37 -10.90
N LEU A 124 -7.87 -16.68 -10.56
CA LEU A 124 -8.61 -15.81 -11.49
C LEU A 124 -7.75 -14.63 -11.97
N ASN A 125 -7.08 -13.93 -11.06
CA ASN A 125 -6.14 -12.83 -11.37
C ASN A 125 -5.08 -13.26 -12.39
N ARG A 126 -4.48 -14.44 -12.22
CA ARG A 126 -3.49 -14.98 -13.19
C ARG A 126 -4.10 -15.22 -14.58
N ARG A 127 -5.34 -15.69 -14.66
CA ARG A 127 -6.05 -15.90 -15.94
C ARG A 127 -6.32 -14.56 -16.63
N LEU A 128 -6.88 -13.60 -15.92
CA LEU A 128 -7.17 -12.25 -16.45
C LEU A 128 -5.90 -11.58 -16.99
N LYS A 129 -4.77 -11.71 -16.29
CA LYS A 129 -3.47 -11.21 -16.79
C LYS A 129 -2.99 -11.93 -18.04
N ALA A 130 -3.17 -13.25 -18.11
CA ALA A 130 -2.82 -14.04 -19.30
C ALA A 130 -3.70 -13.68 -20.51
N GLU A 131 -4.94 -13.27 -20.26
CA GLU A 131 -5.90 -12.77 -21.25
C GLU A 131 -5.65 -11.31 -21.65
N GLY A 132 -4.69 -10.62 -21.01
CA GLY A 132 -4.29 -9.26 -21.36
C GLY A 132 -5.12 -8.15 -20.74
N VAL A 133 -5.90 -8.43 -19.68
CA VAL A 133 -6.68 -7.41 -18.96
C VAL A 133 -5.73 -6.39 -18.31
N ASP A 134 -5.87 -5.11 -18.64
CA ASP A 134 -5.22 -4.00 -17.94
C ASP A 134 -6.12 -3.49 -16.81
N TYR A 135 -5.68 -3.63 -15.56
CA TYR A 135 -6.43 -3.13 -14.41
C TYR A 135 -6.58 -1.60 -14.39
N LYS A 136 -5.82 -0.86 -15.20
CA LYS A 136 -6.04 0.58 -15.38
C LYS A 136 -7.32 0.88 -16.17
N GLU A 137 -7.79 -0.08 -16.96
CA GLU A 137 -9.02 0.04 -17.75
C GLU A 137 -10.25 -0.46 -16.98
N VAL A 138 -10.03 -1.17 -15.86
CA VAL A 138 -11.09 -1.51 -14.92
C VAL A 138 -11.45 -0.25 -14.15
N LEU A 139 -12.46 0.48 -14.65
CA LEU A 139 -13.04 1.62 -13.96
C LEU A 139 -13.60 1.15 -12.61
N ILE A 140 -12.95 1.56 -11.54
CA ILE A 140 -13.54 1.46 -10.20
C ILE A 140 -14.43 2.69 -10.07
N ASP A 141 -15.75 2.51 -10.19
CA ASP A 141 -16.71 3.56 -9.90
C ASP A 141 -16.49 4.04 -8.46
N TYR A 142 -15.89 5.21 -8.34
CA TYR A 142 -15.65 5.85 -7.06
C TYR A 142 -16.95 6.57 -6.65
N ILE A 143 -17.62 6.01 -5.65
CA ILE A 143 -18.72 6.68 -4.95
C ILE A 143 -18.12 7.30 -3.67
N PRO A 144 -18.00 8.64 -3.58
CA PRO A 144 -17.52 9.30 -2.37
C PRO A 144 -18.36 8.88 -1.16
N VAL A 145 -17.69 8.59 -0.05
CA VAL A 145 -18.39 8.47 1.24
C VAL A 145 -18.72 9.88 1.69
N LEU A 146 -19.94 10.33 1.41
CA LEU A 146 -20.44 11.62 1.89
C LEU A 146 -20.53 11.56 3.43
N LYS A 147 -19.77 12.42 4.11
CA LYS A 147 -19.94 12.70 5.54
C LYS A 147 -21.26 13.42 5.81
#